data_AF-A0A4R0HZM8-F1
#
_entry.id   AF-A0A4R0HZM8-F1
#
_cell.length_a   1.000
_cell.length_b   1.000
_cell.length_c   1.000
_cell.angle_alpha   90.00
_cell.angle_beta   90.00
_cell.angle_gamma   90.00
#
_symmetry.space_group_name_H-M   'P 1'
#
loop_
_entity.id
_entity.type
_entity.pdbx_description
1 polymer ?
#
loop_
_entity_poly.entity_id
_entity_poly.type
_entity_poly.pdbx_seq_one_letter_code
_entity_poly.pdbx_strand_id
1 'polypeptide(L)'
;MRRALLVATYEYQDAGLRRLAAPERDVEALAEVLEDEAVAGFDVQVLMNRPTHEVGKAIADFFAAGERDDLMLLYFSGHGLKDDNGRLYLAMKNTVRDSLRFTALSSESVQETVSESRSRQTILILDCCYSGAYAAQRFAKSDSAVHTKEAFGGRGRIVLTASDSTQYAFEGTESVFTHHLVEGLRTGAADLDADGDVTTDELYDYTYKAVTAEQPGQRPRQFAETEGRTVVASNPRWTLPEYLANAINSPLAEIRHTSLVSCF
;
A
#
# COMPACT_ATOMS: atom_id res chain seq x y z
N MET A 1 -15.79 -6.00 0.67
CA MET A 1 -15.27 -5.56 1.99
C MET A 1 -13.88 -4.96 1.77
N ARG A 2 -13.39 -4.14 2.69
CA ARG A 2 -12.02 -3.60 2.65
C ARG A 2 -11.25 -4.17 3.82
N ARG A 3 -10.11 -4.79 3.58
CA ARG A 3 -9.31 -5.50 4.59
C ARG A 3 -7.87 -5.04 4.51
N ALA A 4 -7.26 -4.74 5.64
CA ALA A 4 -5.85 -4.35 5.71
C ALA A 4 -5.11 -5.21 6.74
N LEU A 5 -3.91 -5.67 6.34
CA LEU A 5 -2.94 -6.25 7.26
C LEU A 5 -1.73 -5.32 7.28
N LEU A 6 -1.43 -4.75 8.44
CA LEU A 6 -0.29 -3.86 8.63
C LEU A 6 0.75 -4.54 9.50
N VAL A 7 1.97 -4.66 8.98
CA VAL A 7 3.09 -5.33 9.65
C VAL A 7 4.19 -4.33 9.92
N ALA A 8 4.54 -4.14 11.18
CA ALA A 8 5.65 -3.29 11.60
C ALA A 8 6.68 -4.12 12.37
N THR A 9 7.93 -4.10 11.91
CA THR A 9 9.05 -4.66 12.68
C THR A 9 10.10 -3.57 12.89
N TYR A 10 10.37 -3.28 14.16
CA TYR A 10 11.31 -2.26 14.57
C TYR A 10 12.27 -2.73 15.66
N GLU A 11 11.97 -3.85 16.35
CA GLU A 11 12.87 -4.52 17.29
C GLU A 11 13.33 -5.87 16.75
N TYR A 12 14.65 -6.12 16.83
CA TYR A 12 15.30 -7.31 16.29
C TYR A 12 16.12 -8.03 17.35
N GLN A 13 16.11 -9.36 17.31
CA GLN A 13 16.94 -10.20 18.20
C GLN A 13 18.41 -10.24 17.75
N ASP A 14 18.66 -10.13 16.45
CA ASP A 14 20.00 -10.07 15.87
C ASP A 14 20.60 -8.66 16.07
N ALA A 15 21.75 -8.59 16.75
CA ALA A 15 22.42 -7.34 17.05
C ALA A 15 22.97 -6.59 15.81
N GLY A 16 23.11 -7.28 14.68
CA GLY A 16 23.47 -6.72 13.37
C GLY A 16 22.31 -5.98 12.68
N LEU A 17 21.11 -6.01 13.26
CA LEU A 17 19.93 -5.24 12.82
C LEU A 17 19.58 -4.18 13.87
N ARG A 18 19.82 -2.91 13.51
CA ARG A 18 19.52 -1.77 14.40
C ARG A 18 18.01 -1.61 14.59
N ARG A 19 17.60 -1.24 15.81
CA ARG A 19 16.22 -0.82 16.11
C ARG A 19 15.80 0.38 15.24
N LEU A 20 14.58 0.35 14.73
CA LEU A 20 13.96 1.45 13.99
C LEU A 20 13.02 2.25 14.90
N ALA A 21 12.86 3.55 14.64
CA ALA A 21 11.99 4.42 15.42
C ALA A 21 10.64 4.70 14.73
N ALA A 22 10.62 4.69 13.40
CA ALA A 22 9.47 5.04 12.57
C ALA A 22 8.35 3.98 12.52
N PRO A 23 8.62 2.66 12.34
CA PRO A 23 7.56 1.69 12.00
C PRO A 23 6.39 1.58 13.00
N GLU A 24 6.64 1.81 14.29
CA GLU A 24 5.60 1.81 15.32
C GLU A 24 4.60 2.96 15.11
N ARG A 25 5.08 4.19 14.94
CA ARG A 25 4.22 5.36 14.72
C ARG A 25 3.57 5.33 13.34
N ASP A 26 4.34 4.94 12.34
CA ASP A 26 3.88 4.86 10.95
C ASP A 26 2.65 3.93 10.84
N VAL A 27 2.72 2.76 11.49
CA VAL A 27 1.62 1.78 11.43
C VAL A 27 0.41 2.22 12.25
N GLU A 28 0.62 2.89 13.38
CA GLU A 28 -0.47 3.45 14.20
C GLU A 28 -1.21 4.55 13.44
N ALA A 29 -0.48 5.48 12.83
CA ALA A 29 -1.06 6.59 12.07
C ALA A 29 -1.78 6.12 10.81
N LEU A 30 -1.24 5.11 10.12
CA LEU A 30 -1.88 4.50 8.97
C LEU A 30 -3.11 3.68 9.36
N ALA A 31 -3.06 2.92 10.45
CA ALA A 31 -4.22 2.19 10.95
C ALA A 31 -5.39 3.14 11.24
N GLU A 32 -5.14 4.24 11.97
CA GLU A 32 -6.15 5.24 12.31
C GLU A 32 -6.90 5.76 11.06
N VAL A 33 -6.16 6.08 9.99
CA VAL A 33 -6.77 6.63 8.76
C VAL A 33 -7.45 5.55 7.92
N LEU A 34 -6.91 4.32 7.93
CA LEU A 34 -7.53 3.21 7.21
C LEU A 34 -8.83 2.73 7.87
N GLU A 35 -8.91 2.73 9.20
CA GLU A 35 -10.10 2.33 9.96
C GLU A 35 -11.23 3.36 9.90
N ASP A 36 -10.91 4.64 9.68
CA ASP A 36 -11.92 5.71 9.61
C ASP A 36 -12.90 5.47 8.45
N GLU A 37 -14.16 5.21 8.76
CA GLU A 37 -15.25 4.98 7.80
C GLU A 37 -15.52 6.18 6.88
N ALA A 38 -15.22 7.40 7.32
CA ALA A 38 -15.37 8.59 6.49
C ALA A 38 -14.22 8.76 5.49
N VAL A 39 -13.11 8.05 5.69
CA VAL A 39 -11.92 8.11 4.82
C VAL A 39 -11.79 6.82 4.02
N ALA A 40 -11.57 5.68 4.66
CA ALA A 40 -11.18 4.45 3.96
C ALA A 40 -11.99 3.21 4.35
N GLY A 41 -12.47 3.10 5.60
CA GLY A 41 -13.37 2.03 6.06
C GLY A 41 -12.81 0.61 5.93
N PHE A 42 -11.53 0.41 6.25
CA PHE A 42 -10.89 -0.91 6.27
C PHE A 42 -11.10 -1.62 7.61
N ASP A 43 -11.30 -2.94 7.56
CA ASP A 43 -11.06 -3.84 8.68
C ASP A 43 -9.54 -4.07 8.81
N VAL A 44 -8.92 -3.46 9.82
CA VAL A 44 -7.46 -3.41 9.97
C VAL A 44 -6.97 -4.40 11.03
N GLN A 45 -6.00 -5.22 10.64
CA GLN A 45 -5.22 -6.06 11.55
C GLN A 45 -3.78 -5.55 11.62
N VAL A 46 -3.28 -5.31 12.83
CA VAL A 46 -1.89 -4.85 13.04
C VAL A 46 -1.04 -5.94 13.70
N LEU A 47 0.17 -6.17 13.16
CA LEU A 47 1.19 -7.06 13.70
C LEU A 47 2.49 -6.29 13.95
N MET A 48 2.83 -6.10 15.22
CA MET A 48 4.08 -5.46 15.64
C MET A 48 5.08 -6.46 16.18
N ASN A 49 6.34 -6.38 15.73
CA ASN A 49 7.48 -7.14 16.27
C ASN A 49 7.18 -8.64 16.43
N ARG A 50 6.54 -9.24 15.43
CA ARG A 50 6.22 -10.68 15.41
C ARG A 50 7.35 -11.48 14.73
N PRO A 51 7.54 -12.75 15.09
CA PRO A 51 8.49 -13.63 14.41
C PRO A 51 7.98 -14.04 13.01
N THR A 52 8.90 -14.45 12.15
CA THR A 52 8.64 -14.77 10.73
C THR A 52 7.51 -15.76 10.50
N HIS A 53 7.41 -16.81 11.33
CA HIS A 53 6.38 -17.84 11.16
C HIS A 53 4.97 -17.33 11.50
N GLU A 54 4.84 -16.43 12.49
CA GLU A 54 3.55 -15.83 12.83
C GLU A 54 3.10 -14.86 11.74
N VAL A 55 4.01 -14.00 11.25
CA VAL A 55 3.70 -13.05 10.17
C VAL A 55 3.38 -13.77 8.87
N GLY A 56 4.19 -14.76 8.49
CA GLY A 56 3.96 -15.55 7.28
C GLY A 56 2.60 -16.27 7.31
N LYS A 57 2.23 -16.87 8.46
CA LYS A 57 0.90 -17.46 8.63
C LYS A 57 -0.22 -16.41 8.51
N ALA A 58 -0.07 -15.26 9.16
CA ALA A 58 -1.08 -14.22 9.11
C ALA A 58 -1.30 -13.66 7.69
N ILE A 59 -0.23 -13.49 6.91
CA ILE A 59 -0.32 -13.09 5.49
C ILE A 59 -1.07 -14.15 4.68
N ALA A 60 -0.77 -15.44 4.89
CA ALA A 60 -1.47 -16.53 4.23
C ALA A 60 -2.96 -16.56 4.58
N ASP A 61 -3.30 -16.47 5.87
CA ASP A 61 -4.69 -16.45 6.34
C ASP A 61 -5.44 -15.22 5.79
N PHE A 62 -4.79 -14.05 5.79
CA PHE A 62 -5.35 -12.79 5.30
C PHE A 62 -5.77 -12.89 3.83
N PHE A 63 -4.85 -13.34 2.95
CA PHE A 63 -5.16 -13.47 1.53
C PHE A 63 -6.09 -14.65 1.20
N ALA A 64 -6.06 -15.72 1.99
CA ALA A 64 -7.00 -16.83 1.85
C ALA A 64 -8.44 -16.45 2.21
N ALA A 65 -8.61 -15.51 3.14
CA ALA A 65 -9.93 -15.03 3.58
C ALA A 65 -10.56 -14.00 2.62
N GLY A 66 -9.78 -13.42 1.69
CA GLY A 66 -10.29 -12.41 0.75
C GLY A 66 -11.26 -12.99 -0.28
N GLU A 67 -12.39 -12.32 -0.49
CA GLU A 67 -13.33 -12.63 -1.55
C GLU A 67 -13.03 -11.85 -2.83
N ARG A 68 -13.72 -12.20 -3.93
CA ARG A 68 -13.41 -11.70 -5.27
C ARG A 68 -13.47 -10.18 -5.39
N ASP A 69 -14.43 -9.56 -4.72
CA ASP A 69 -14.72 -8.13 -4.77
C ASP A 69 -14.17 -7.37 -3.55
N ASP A 70 -13.33 -8.04 -2.74
CA ASP A 70 -12.66 -7.39 -1.61
C ASP A 70 -11.45 -6.60 -2.08
N LEU A 71 -11.23 -5.44 -1.46
CA LEU A 71 -9.98 -4.69 -1.56
C LEU A 71 -9.05 -5.12 -0.42
N MET A 72 -7.94 -5.76 -0.78
CA MET A 72 -6.96 -6.30 0.17
C MET A 72 -5.72 -5.40 0.20
N LEU A 73 -5.36 -4.86 1.37
CA LEU A 73 -4.17 -4.05 1.55
C LEU A 73 -3.17 -4.74 2.48
N LEU A 74 -1.93 -4.95 2.03
CA LEU A 74 -0.83 -5.35 2.90
C LEU A 74 0.18 -4.21 2.98
N TYR A 75 0.43 -3.72 4.19
CA TYR A 75 1.48 -2.75 4.48
C TYR A 75 2.59 -3.42 5.27
N PHE A 76 3.85 -3.12 4.91
CA PHE A 76 5.01 -3.52 5.68
C PHE A 76 5.94 -2.34 5.93
N SER A 77 6.36 -2.15 7.18
CA SER A 77 7.41 -1.22 7.58
C SER A 77 8.49 -1.91 8.43
N GLY A 78 9.75 -1.72 8.06
CA GLY A 78 10.90 -2.33 8.73
C GLY A 78 12.14 -2.47 7.84
N HIS A 79 13.10 -3.30 8.25
CA HIS A 79 14.27 -3.62 7.43
C HIS A 79 13.90 -4.49 6.23
N GLY A 80 14.34 -4.05 5.05
CA GLY A 80 14.45 -4.90 3.85
C GLY A 80 15.91 -5.29 3.66
N LEU A 81 16.16 -6.58 3.48
CA LEU A 81 17.50 -7.16 3.34
C LEU A 81 17.62 -7.86 1.99
N LYS A 82 18.81 -7.81 1.38
CA LYS A 82 19.11 -8.59 0.18
C LYS A 82 20.09 -9.71 0.51
N ASP A 83 19.89 -10.87 -0.09
CA ASP A 83 20.94 -11.89 -0.15
C ASP A 83 21.92 -11.63 -1.30
N ASP A 84 22.95 -12.47 -1.40
CA ASP A 84 24.00 -12.37 -2.45
C ASP A 84 23.44 -12.52 -3.87
N ASN A 85 22.24 -13.11 -4.02
CA ASN A 85 21.55 -13.25 -5.30
C ASN A 85 20.61 -12.05 -5.58
N GLY A 86 20.62 -11.03 -4.73
CA GLY A 86 19.79 -9.85 -4.84
C GLY A 86 18.31 -10.07 -4.49
N ARG A 87 17.95 -11.21 -3.89
CA ARG A 87 16.57 -11.52 -3.47
C ARG A 87 16.20 -10.71 -2.24
N LEU A 88 15.00 -10.17 -2.20
CA LEU A 88 14.54 -9.30 -1.12
C LEU A 88 13.90 -10.15 -0.01
N TYR A 89 14.24 -9.82 1.22
CA TYR A 89 13.64 -10.38 2.41
C TYR A 89 13.17 -9.25 3.32
N LEU A 90 11.99 -9.41 3.90
CA LEU A 90 11.44 -8.53 4.92
C LEU A 90 11.89 -9.08 6.29
N ALA A 91 12.65 -8.28 7.03
CA ALA A 91 13.18 -8.70 8.32
C ALA A 91 12.09 -8.66 9.40
N MET A 92 12.02 -9.74 10.17
CA MET A 92 11.08 -9.96 11.26
C MET A 92 11.87 -10.00 12.58
N LYS A 93 11.17 -10.06 13.72
CA LYS A 93 11.81 -9.98 15.05
C LYS A 93 12.94 -11.01 15.25
N ASN A 94 12.77 -12.23 14.72
CA ASN A 94 13.72 -13.33 14.86
C ASN A 94 14.62 -13.53 13.63
N THR A 95 14.71 -12.54 12.74
CA THR A 95 15.62 -12.60 11.60
C THR A 95 17.07 -12.60 12.05
N VAL A 96 17.85 -13.51 11.46
CA VAL A 96 19.30 -13.58 11.59
C VAL A 96 19.90 -13.11 10.28
N ARG A 97 20.69 -12.04 10.31
CA ARG A 97 21.18 -11.33 9.11
C ARG A 97 21.96 -12.25 8.17
N ASP A 98 22.74 -13.16 8.74
CA ASP A 98 23.58 -14.12 8.00
C ASP A 98 22.83 -15.39 7.59
N SER A 99 21.52 -15.50 7.89
CA SER A 99 20.70 -16.68 7.62
C SER A 99 19.27 -16.35 7.15
N LEU A 100 19.16 -15.43 6.18
CA LEU A 100 17.87 -14.87 5.75
C LEU A 100 16.85 -15.92 5.28
N ARG A 101 17.29 -16.95 4.53
CA ARG A 101 16.43 -17.92 3.85
C ARG A 101 15.35 -18.56 4.74
N PHE A 102 15.64 -18.77 6.04
CA PHE A 102 14.73 -19.41 6.98
C PHE A 102 14.39 -18.55 8.20
N THR A 103 14.98 -17.35 8.30
CA THR A 103 14.79 -16.48 9.45
C THR A 103 14.13 -15.14 9.09
N ALA A 104 14.06 -14.79 7.81
CA ALA A 104 13.34 -13.63 7.29
C ALA A 104 12.20 -14.06 6.36
N LEU A 105 11.27 -13.16 6.09
CA LEU A 105 10.16 -13.41 5.18
C LEU A 105 10.58 -13.07 3.75
N SER A 106 10.60 -14.06 2.85
CA SER A 106 10.94 -13.84 1.44
C SER A 106 9.87 -13.01 0.74
N SER A 107 10.28 -12.00 -0.04
CA SER A 107 9.35 -11.27 -0.90
C SER A 107 8.67 -12.18 -1.92
N GLU A 108 9.37 -13.21 -2.40
CA GLU A 108 8.83 -14.19 -3.34
C GLU A 108 7.66 -14.98 -2.74
N SER A 109 7.79 -15.43 -1.49
CA SER A 109 6.70 -16.13 -0.79
C SER A 109 5.50 -15.23 -0.53
N VAL A 110 5.72 -13.94 -0.25
CA VAL A 110 4.63 -12.96 -0.16
C VAL A 110 3.96 -12.78 -1.53
N GLN A 111 4.73 -12.68 -2.61
CA GLN A 111 4.20 -12.57 -3.98
C GLN A 111 3.39 -13.80 -4.40
N GLU A 112 3.84 -15.00 -4.05
CA GLU A 112 3.12 -16.25 -4.30
C GLU A 112 1.79 -16.26 -3.55
N THR A 113 1.81 -15.92 -2.26
CA THR A 113 0.60 -15.85 -1.41
C THR A 113 -0.42 -14.83 -1.95
N VAL A 114 0.05 -13.64 -2.31
CA VAL A 114 -0.77 -12.61 -2.98
C VAL A 114 -1.30 -13.13 -4.31
N SER A 115 -0.51 -13.96 -5.02
CA SER A 115 -0.88 -14.49 -6.32
C SER A 115 -2.03 -15.48 -6.28
N GLU A 116 -2.15 -16.19 -5.16
CA GLU A 116 -3.17 -17.19 -4.87
C GLU A 116 -4.47 -16.60 -4.32
N SER A 117 -4.44 -15.33 -3.89
CA SER A 117 -5.64 -14.60 -3.43
C SER A 117 -6.77 -14.65 -4.48
N ARG A 118 -8.00 -14.85 -4.00
CA ARG A 118 -9.21 -14.80 -4.82
C ARG A 118 -9.63 -13.37 -5.14
N SER A 119 -9.24 -12.41 -4.29
CA SER A 119 -9.49 -10.99 -4.51
C SER A 119 -8.83 -10.53 -5.81
N ARG A 120 -9.57 -9.68 -6.53
CA ARG A 120 -9.10 -9.05 -7.76
C ARG A 120 -8.46 -7.69 -7.52
N GLN A 121 -8.48 -7.17 -6.29
CA GLN A 121 -7.95 -5.85 -5.98
C GLN A 121 -7.03 -5.96 -4.78
N THR A 122 -5.72 -5.91 -5.05
CA THR A 122 -4.72 -6.00 -3.99
C THR A 122 -3.74 -4.84 -4.06
N ILE A 123 -3.55 -4.16 -2.93
CA ILE A 123 -2.58 -3.09 -2.75
C ILE A 123 -1.48 -3.60 -1.81
N LEU A 124 -0.24 -3.46 -2.23
CA LEU A 124 0.95 -3.75 -1.42
C LEU A 124 1.71 -2.45 -1.20
N ILE A 125 1.95 -2.07 0.05
CA ILE A 125 2.73 -0.89 0.40
C ILE A 125 3.96 -1.35 1.19
N LEU A 126 5.15 -1.11 0.65
CA LEU A 126 6.42 -1.55 1.24
C LEU A 126 7.27 -0.34 1.62
N ASP A 127 7.27 -0.02 2.91
CA ASP A 127 8.13 1.00 3.51
C ASP A 127 9.38 0.36 4.12
N CYS A 128 10.28 -0.09 3.25
CA CYS A 128 11.54 -0.67 3.66
C CYS A 128 12.66 -0.34 2.66
N CYS A 129 13.91 -0.43 3.15
CA CYS A 129 15.07 -0.38 2.28
C CYS A 129 14.97 -1.45 1.18
N TYR A 130 15.42 -1.13 -0.03
CA TYR A 130 15.38 -2.04 -1.18
C TYR A 130 13.99 -2.54 -1.61
N SER A 131 12.90 -1.96 -1.11
CA SER A 131 11.53 -2.30 -1.51
C SER A 131 11.31 -2.26 -3.03
N GLY A 132 11.99 -1.37 -3.77
CA GLY A 132 11.94 -1.35 -5.23
C GLY A 132 12.47 -2.62 -5.93
N ALA A 133 13.27 -3.45 -5.24
CA ALA A 133 13.70 -4.75 -5.76
C ALA A 133 12.58 -5.80 -5.75
N TYR A 134 11.55 -5.64 -4.90
CA TYR A 134 10.36 -6.49 -4.87
C TYR A 134 9.71 -6.57 -6.25
N ALA A 135 9.45 -5.40 -6.83
CA ALA A 135 8.82 -5.27 -8.11
C ALA A 135 9.75 -5.69 -9.26
N ALA A 136 11.02 -5.30 -9.24
CA ALA A 136 11.98 -5.72 -10.27
C ALA A 136 12.03 -7.26 -10.43
N GLN A 137 11.96 -8.02 -9.34
CA GLN A 137 11.91 -9.49 -9.38
C GLN A 137 10.62 -10.04 -10.02
N ARG A 138 9.49 -9.36 -9.81
CA ARG A 138 8.18 -9.78 -10.32
C ARG A 138 7.94 -9.38 -11.77
N PHE A 139 8.30 -8.15 -12.14
CA PHE A 139 8.11 -7.61 -13.48
C PHE A 139 9.19 -8.04 -14.47
N ALA A 140 10.40 -8.40 -14.01
CA ALA A 140 11.39 -9.06 -14.88
C ALA A 140 10.99 -10.50 -15.25
N LYS A 141 10.28 -11.21 -14.36
CA LYS A 141 9.73 -12.55 -14.65
C LYS A 141 8.54 -12.52 -15.60
N SER A 142 7.79 -11.41 -15.70
CA SER A 142 6.66 -11.30 -16.66
C SER A 142 7.12 -11.08 -18.10
N ASP A 143 8.28 -10.45 -18.32
CA ASP A 143 8.80 -10.14 -19.66
C ASP A 143 9.35 -11.37 -20.42
N SER A 144 9.58 -12.48 -19.71
CA SER A 144 10.03 -13.76 -20.29
C SER A 144 8.89 -14.73 -20.62
N ALA A 145 7.64 -14.38 -20.29
CA ALA A 145 6.44 -15.15 -20.64
C ALA A 145 5.71 -14.49 -21.82
N VAL A 146 6.29 -14.58 -23.02
CA VAL A 146 5.60 -14.20 -24.25
C VAL A 146 4.46 -15.22 -24.50
N HIS A 147 3.25 -14.68 -24.71
CA HIS A 147 1.98 -15.35 -25.05
C HIS A 147 1.10 -15.82 -23.88
N THR A 148 0.29 -14.90 -23.35
CA THR A 148 -1.19 -14.95 -23.50
C THR A 148 -1.80 -13.68 -22.89
N LYS A 149 -2.18 -12.73 -23.75
CA LYS A 149 -3.08 -11.61 -23.41
C LYS A 149 -4.48 -12.09 -22.95
N GLU A 150 -4.72 -13.39 -22.93
CA GLU A 150 -5.96 -14.05 -22.51
C GLU A 150 -5.86 -14.72 -21.12
N ALA A 151 -4.68 -14.71 -20.48
CA ALA A 151 -4.47 -15.29 -19.14
C ALA A 151 -4.60 -14.27 -17.99
N PHE A 152 -4.70 -12.97 -18.30
CA PHE A 152 -4.87 -11.90 -17.32
C PHE A 152 -6.36 -11.73 -17.00
N GLY A 153 -6.91 -12.66 -16.24
CA GLY A 153 -8.28 -12.57 -15.74
C GLY A 153 -8.49 -11.45 -14.72
N GLY A 154 -8.43 -10.18 -15.14
CA GLY A 154 -8.93 -9.01 -14.41
C GLY A 154 -8.50 -8.90 -12.95
N ARG A 155 -7.23 -9.16 -12.63
CA ARG A 155 -6.67 -9.00 -11.27
C ARG A 155 -5.84 -7.72 -11.23
N GLY A 156 -6.37 -6.68 -10.58
CA GLY A 156 -5.70 -5.43 -10.26
C GLY A 156 -4.74 -5.59 -9.09
N ARG A 157 -3.45 -5.40 -9.34
CA ARG A 157 -2.41 -5.39 -8.30
C ARG A 157 -1.58 -4.13 -8.38
N ILE A 158 -1.47 -3.43 -7.26
CA ILE A 158 -0.69 -2.20 -7.15
C ILE A 158 0.35 -2.37 -6.05
N VAL A 159 1.60 -2.05 -6.35
CA VAL A 159 2.72 -2.07 -5.40
C VAL A 159 3.28 -0.66 -5.27
N LEU A 160 3.22 -0.09 -4.08
CA LEU A 160 3.84 1.18 -3.72
C LEU A 160 5.07 0.91 -2.85
N THR A 161 6.18 1.57 -3.17
CA THR A 161 7.44 1.37 -2.44
C THR A 161 8.07 2.71 -2.09
N ALA A 162 8.61 2.84 -0.87
CA ALA A 162 9.27 4.06 -0.41
C ALA A 162 10.60 4.37 -1.14
N SER A 163 11.33 3.30 -1.51
CA SER A 163 12.57 3.25 -2.32
C SER A 163 13.75 4.23 -2.00
N ASP A 164 14.91 3.61 -1.70
CA ASP A 164 16.31 4.08 -1.71
C ASP A 164 16.80 5.20 -0.77
N SER A 165 16.37 5.18 0.51
CA SER A 165 17.06 5.95 1.56
C SER A 165 17.67 5.05 2.63
N THR A 166 18.72 4.30 2.27
CA THR A 166 19.47 3.47 3.23
C THR A 166 20.11 4.27 4.38
N GLN A 167 20.20 5.60 4.29
CA GLN A 167 20.81 6.41 5.36
C GLN A 167 19.82 7.15 6.27
N TYR A 168 18.64 7.57 5.79
CA TYR A 168 17.77 8.49 6.56
C TYR A 168 16.63 7.82 7.33
N ALA A 169 16.21 6.60 6.96
CA ALA A 169 15.21 5.83 7.72
C ALA A 169 15.69 5.45 9.14
N PHE A 170 16.96 5.70 9.46
CA PHE A 170 17.60 5.36 10.73
C PHE A 170 17.59 6.49 11.76
N GLU A 171 17.26 7.73 11.37
CA GLU A 171 17.38 8.93 12.23
C GLU A 171 16.05 9.67 12.47
N GLY A 172 15.03 9.45 11.62
CA GLY A 172 13.70 10.04 11.76
C GLY A 172 12.82 9.37 12.82
N THR A 173 11.91 10.13 13.42
CA THR A 173 10.86 9.62 14.31
C THR A 173 9.71 8.95 13.57
N GLU A 174 9.55 9.27 12.28
CA GLU A 174 8.53 8.78 11.34
C GLU A 174 9.18 8.59 9.96
N SER A 175 8.59 7.75 9.12
CA SER A 175 9.02 7.61 7.73
C SER A 175 8.41 8.73 6.89
N VAL A 176 9.23 9.48 6.16
CA VAL A 176 8.76 10.54 5.25
C VAL A 176 7.75 9.99 4.23
N PHE A 177 7.94 8.75 3.77
CA PHE A 177 7.01 8.11 2.85
C PHE A 177 5.65 7.82 3.49
N THR A 178 5.64 7.17 4.67
CA THR A 178 4.37 6.87 5.34
C THR A 178 3.69 8.13 5.87
N HIS A 179 4.45 9.11 6.34
CA HIS A 179 3.94 10.43 6.75
C HIS A 179 3.09 11.07 5.65
N HIS A 180 3.63 11.19 4.44
CA HIS A 180 2.91 11.78 3.30
C HIS A 180 1.74 10.92 2.81
N LEU A 181 1.85 9.58 2.86
CA LEU A 181 0.70 8.71 2.58
C LEU A 181 -0.47 8.99 3.54
N VAL A 182 -0.17 9.04 4.83
CA VAL A 182 -1.16 9.28 5.89
C VAL A 182 -1.74 10.68 5.76
N GLU A 183 -0.92 11.71 5.54
CA GLU A 183 -1.39 13.09 5.35
C GLU A 183 -2.33 13.21 4.14
N GLY A 184 -1.95 12.64 3.01
CA GLY A 184 -2.75 12.68 1.78
C GLY A 184 -4.13 12.06 1.95
N LEU A 185 -4.20 10.91 2.62
CA LEU A 185 -5.46 10.23 2.94
C LEU A 185 -6.28 11.00 3.98
N ARG A 186 -5.67 11.38 5.10
CA ARG A 186 -6.34 12.03 6.23
C ARG A 186 -6.94 13.37 5.87
N THR A 187 -6.24 14.15 5.05
CA THR A 187 -6.66 15.49 4.67
C THR A 187 -7.50 15.52 3.40
N GLY A 188 -7.48 14.44 2.63
CA GLY A 188 -8.02 14.39 1.27
C GLY A 188 -7.15 15.13 0.24
N ALA A 189 -5.95 15.60 0.60
CA ALA A 189 -5.07 16.32 -0.34
C ALA A 189 -4.54 15.43 -1.48
N ALA A 190 -4.67 14.10 -1.34
CA ALA A 190 -4.36 13.15 -2.38
C ALA A 190 -5.48 12.99 -3.43
N ASP A 191 -6.65 13.61 -3.27
CA ASP A 191 -7.68 13.72 -4.32
C ASP A 191 -7.25 14.85 -5.27
N LEU A 192 -6.61 14.48 -6.39
CA LEU A 192 -5.92 15.42 -7.27
C LEU A 192 -6.83 15.97 -8.37
N ASP A 193 -7.89 15.24 -8.72
CA ASP A 193 -8.89 15.69 -9.69
C ASP A 193 -10.17 16.27 -9.06
N ALA A 194 -10.26 16.24 -7.72
CA ALA A 194 -11.36 16.77 -6.91
C ALA A 194 -12.71 16.08 -7.18
N ASP A 195 -12.69 14.81 -7.61
CA ASP A 195 -13.89 14.01 -7.83
C ASP A 195 -14.46 13.39 -6.54
N GLY A 196 -13.73 13.47 -5.44
CA GLY A 196 -14.13 13.00 -4.12
C GLY A 196 -13.61 11.62 -3.76
N ASP A 197 -13.00 10.91 -4.71
CA ASP A 197 -12.29 9.66 -4.46
C ASP A 197 -10.78 9.91 -4.46
N VAL A 198 -10.05 9.15 -3.63
CA VAL A 198 -8.61 9.06 -3.69
C VAL A 198 -8.27 7.72 -4.31
N THR A 199 -7.74 7.73 -5.52
CA THR A 199 -7.23 6.51 -6.16
C THR A 199 -5.79 6.21 -5.75
N THR A 200 -5.34 4.98 -6.01
CA THR A 200 -3.94 4.60 -5.78
C THR A 200 -2.95 5.38 -6.62
N ASP A 201 -3.35 5.79 -7.83
CA ASP A 201 -2.50 6.59 -8.73
C ASP A 201 -2.34 8.01 -8.19
N GLU A 202 -3.42 8.62 -7.73
CA GLU A 202 -3.37 9.96 -7.13
C GLU A 202 -2.65 9.97 -5.78
N LEU A 203 -2.89 8.95 -4.95
CA LEU A 203 -2.17 8.76 -3.69
C LEU A 203 -0.67 8.63 -3.95
N TYR A 204 -0.26 7.86 -4.95
CA TYR A 204 1.14 7.75 -5.35
C TYR A 204 1.69 9.09 -5.85
N ASP A 205 1.01 9.77 -6.77
CA ASP A 205 1.47 11.03 -7.35
C ASP A 205 1.62 12.14 -6.31
N TYR A 206 0.66 12.23 -5.38
CA TYR A 206 0.73 13.12 -4.22
C TYR A 206 1.95 12.79 -3.36
N THR A 207 2.07 11.53 -2.96
CA THR A 207 3.15 11.06 -2.07
C THR A 207 4.52 11.25 -2.73
N TYR A 208 4.67 10.91 -4.01
CA TYR A 208 5.92 11.05 -4.75
C TYR A 208 6.36 12.52 -4.79
N LYS A 209 5.45 13.45 -5.09
CA LYS A 209 5.76 14.88 -5.11
C LYS A 209 6.18 15.38 -3.73
N ALA A 210 5.45 15.03 -2.68
CA ALA A 210 5.74 15.49 -1.32
C ALA A 210 7.06 14.91 -0.79
N VAL A 211 7.26 13.59 -0.93
CA VAL A 211 8.49 12.90 -0.52
C VAL A 211 9.71 13.44 -1.26
N THR A 212 9.62 13.64 -2.58
CA THR A 212 10.78 14.15 -3.34
C THR A 212 11.06 15.63 -3.10
N ALA A 213 10.07 16.41 -2.65
CA ALA A 213 10.25 17.79 -2.22
C ALA A 213 10.95 17.88 -0.85
N GLU A 214 10.57 17.03 0.10
CA GLU A 214 11.16 16.98 1.45
C GLU A 214 12.52 16.27 1.46
N GLN A 215 12.61 15.12 0.79
CA GLN A 215 13.79 14.27 0.74
C GLN A 215 14.10 13.86 -0.71
N PRO A 216 14.80 14.71 -1.50
CA PRO A 216 15.08 14.45 -2.93
C PRO A 216 15.83 13.13 -3.25
N GLY A 217 16.51 12.56 -2.26
CA GLY A 217 17.19 11.27 -2.35
C GLY A 217 16.28 10.06 -2.19
N GLN A 218 15.10 10.21 -1.61
CA GLN A 218 14.08 9.16 -1.52
C GLN A 218 13.16 9.27 -2.74
N ARG A 219 13.01 8.17 -3.48
CA ARG A 219 12.26 8.16 -4.74
C ARG A 219 11.25 7.02 -4.72
N PRO A 220 10.02 7.27 -4.25
CA PRO A 220 8.98 6.27 -4.27
C PRO A 220 8.76 5.70 -5.66
N ARG A 221 8.29 4.44 -5.73
CA ARG A 221 7.91 3.80 -7.00
C ARG A 221 6.58 3.11 -6.88
N GLN A 222 5.79 3.21 -7.95
CA GLN A 222 4.57 2.44 -8.15
C GLN A 222 4.76 1.42 -9.28
N PHE A 223 4.15 0.27 -9.09
CA PHE A 223 3.99 -0.73 -10.14
C PHE A 223 2.54 -1.22 -10.13
N ALA A 224 1.93 -1.30 -11.31
CA ALA A 224 0.52 -1.65 -11.43
C ALA A 224 0.30 -2.68 -12.55
N GLU A 225 -0.41 -3.75 -12.23
CA GLU A 225 -1.03 -4.69 -13.17
C GLU A 225 -2.54 -4.58 -12.96
N THR A 226 -3.18 -3.51 -13.46
CA THR A 226 -4.63 -3.30 -13.28
C THR A 226 -5.28 -2.72 -14.52
N GLU A 227 -6.53 -3.09 -14.76
CA GLU A 227 -7.41 -2.43 -15.72
C GLU A 227 -8.44 -1.61 -14.92
N GLY A 228 -8.37 -0.28 -15.00
CA GLY A 228 -9.29 0.63 -14.33
C GLY A 228 -8.76 1.26 -13.02
N ARG A 229 -9.59 2.13 -12.43
CA ARG A 229 -9.26 2.90 -11.21
C ARG A 229 -9.41 2.01 -9.96
N THR A 230 -8.45 2.10 -9.05
CA THR A 230 -8.55 1.47 -7.71
C THR A 230 -8.67 2.57 -6.66
N VAL A 231 -9.86 2.74 -6.11
CA VAL A 231 -10.14 3.70 -5.05
C VAL A 231 -9.68 3.14 -3.70
N VAL A 232 -8.84 3.88 -2.99
CA VAL A 232 -8.32 3.49 -1.67
C VAL A 232 -9.04 4.23 -0.54
N ALA A 233 -9.47 5.47 -0.77
CA ALA A 233 -10.19 6.28 0.20
C ALA A 233 -11.14 7.25 -0.50
N SER A 234 -12.04 7.86 0.25
CA SER A 234 -12.82 9.02 -0.15
C SER A 234 -12.24 10.26 0.52
N ASN A 235 -12.34 11.40 -0.15
CA ASN A 235 -11.89 12.67 0.38
C ASN A 235 -12.89 13.17 1.44
N PRO A 236 -12.52 13.21 2.74
CA PRO A 236 -13.44 13.56 3.82
C PRO A 236 -13.89 15.03 3.80
N ARG A 237 -13.25 15.87 2.98
CA ARG A 237 -13.57 17.29 2.80
C ARG A 237 -14.29 17.57 1.49
N TRP A 238 -14.54 16.56 0.67
CA TRP A 238 -15.24 16.76 -0.58
C TRP A 238 -16.68 17.20 -0.31
N THR A 239 -17.13 18.17 -1.09
CA THR A 239 -18.51 18.65 -1.06
C THR A 239 -19.05 18.67 -2.47
N LEU A 240 -20.33 18.33 -2.60
CA LEU A 240 -21.00 18.34 -3.90
C LEU A 240 -20.87 19.74 -4.52
N PRO A 241 -20.33 19.87 -5.75
CA PRO A 241 -20.20 21.15 -6.41
C PRO A 241 -21.51 21.93 -6.42
N GLU A 242 -21.45 23.24 -6.17
CA GLU A 242 -22.65 24.08 -5.95
C GLU A 242 -23.65 23.98 -7.11
N TYR A 243 -23.18 23.85 -8.34
CA TYR A 243 -24.06 23.69 -9.51
C TYR A 243 -24.85 22.36 -9.48
N LEU A 244 -24.24 21.26 -9.02
CA LEU A 244 -24.93 19.98 -8.82
C LEU A 244 -25.87 20.04 -7.62
N ALA A 245 -25.43 20.66 -6.52
CA ALA A 245 -26.28 20.85 -5.34
C ALA A 245 -27.54 21.67 -5.68
N ASN A 246 -27.38 22.74 -6.46
CA ASN A 246 -28.50 23.55 -6.95
C ASN A 246 -29.38 22.79 -7.94
N ALA A 247 -28.79 21.94 -8.80
CA ALA A 247 -29.55 21.16 -9.76
C ALA A 247 -30.39 20.06 -9.08
N ILE A 248 -29.85 19.36 -8.08
CA ILE A 248 -30.56 18.33 -7.30
C ILE A 248 -31.68 18.97 -6.45
N ASN A 249 -31.43 20.15 -5.88
CA ASN A 249 -32.43 20.87 -5.08
C ASN A 249 -33.37 21.77 -5.93
N SER A 250 -33.23 21.75 -7.26
CA SER A 250 -34.04 22.57 -8.14
C SER A 250 -35.52 22.22 -7.98
N PRO A 251 -36.45 23.20 -7.92
CA PRO A 251 -37.88 22.91 -7.89
C PRO A 251 -38.38 22.27 -9.20
N LEU A 252 -37.61 22.39 -10.29
CA LEU A 252 -37.95 21.86 -11.61
C LEU A 252 -37.47 20.41 -11.77
N ALA A 253 -38.41 19.49 -12.01
CA ALA A 253 -38.15 18.05 -12.12
C ALA A 253 -37.18 17.70 -13.26
N GLU A 254 -37.25 18.40 -14.38
CA GLU A 254 -36.36 18.20 -15.54
C GLU A 254 -34.89 18.51 -15.20
N ILE A 255 -34.63 19.53 -14.39
CA ILE A 255 -33.27 19.91 -13.98
C ILE A 255 -32.70 18.86 -13.01
N ARG A 256 -33.53 18.35 -12.09
CA ARG A 256 -33.15 17.25 -11.19
C ARG A 256 -32.85 15.96 -11.96
N HIS A 257 -33.67 15.63 -12.96
CA HIS A 257 -33.47 14.42 -13.76
C HIS A 257 -32.20 14.51 -14.62
N THR A 258 -31.93 15.66 -15.24
CA THR A 258 -30.74 15.87 -16.08
C THR A 258 -29.44 15.80 -15.28
N SER A 259 -29.45 16.30 -14.04
CA SER A 259 -28.28 16.26 -13.16
C SER A 259 -27.95 14.86 -12.63
N LEU A 260 -28.92 13.95 -12.53
CA LEU A 260 -28.67 12.54 -12.19
C LEU A 260 -28.12 11.72 -13.37
N VAL A 261 -28.43 12.09 -14.61
CA VAL A 261 -28.03 11.36 -15.83
C VAL A 261 -26.65 11.79 -16.33
N SER A 262 -26.17 12.98 -15.94
CA SER A 262 -24.88 13.52 -16.37
C SER A 262 -23.70 13.08 -15.48
N CYS A 263 -23.96 12.29 -14.42
CA CYS A 263 -22.98 11.75 -13.49
C CYS A 263 -22.59 10.28 -13.78
N PHE A 264 -23.06 9.70 -14.89
CA PHE A 264 -22.70 8.36 -15.40
C PHE A 264 -22.17 8.46 -16.83
#